data_AF-A0A8T4VMT4-F1
#
_entry.id   AF-A0A8T4VMT4-F1
#
_cell.length_a   1.000
_cell.length_b   1.000
_cell.length_c   1.000
_cell.angle_alpha   90.00
_cell.angle_beta   90.00
_cell.angle_gamma   90.00
#
_symmetry.space_group_name_H-M   'P 1'
#
loop_
_entity.id
_entity.type
_entity.pdbx_description
1 polymer ?
#
loop_
_entity_poly.entity_id
_entity_poly.type
_entity_poly.pdbx_seq_one_letter_code
_entity_poly.pdbx_strand_id
1 'polypeptide(L)' 'LWEYENDELVFNGKSKLILEEKIKPKPIEEWLKYQGRFKHLFVPKRNEEQLKRIQDHNDAQWKRYRKKYL' A
#
# COMPACT_ATOMS: atom_id res chain seq x y z
N LEU A 1 5.63 8.26 5.07
CA LEU A 1 6.15 9.01 3.92
C LEU A 1 7.50 8.37 3.57
N TRP A 2 7.97 8.53 2.34
CA TRP A 2 9.35 8.22 1.99
C TRP A 2 9.97 9.51 1.48
N GLU A 3 11.21 9.72 1.85
CA GLU A 3 12.04 10.83 1.38
C GLU A 3 13.14 10.23 0.52
N TYR A 4 13.50 10.95 -0.56
CA TYR A 4 14.67 10.63 -1.36
C TYR A 4 15.78 11.55 -0.86
N GLU A 5 16.70 11.00 -0.06
CA GLU A 5 17.91 11.72 0.37
C GLU A 5 19.11 11.06 -0.31
N ASN A 6 19.91 11.85 -1.03
CA ASN A 6 21.16 11.40 -1.67
C ASN A 6 21.03 10.14 -2.56
N ASP A 7 20.03 10.13 -3.46
CA ASP A 7 19.71 9.00 -4.35
C ASP A 7 19.27 7.69 -3.65
N GLU A 8 19.09 7.73 -2.33
CA GLU A 8 18.56 6.63 -1.53
C GLU A 8 17.13 6.91 -1.06
N LEU A 9 16.25 5.94 -1.27
CA LEU A 9 14.87 6.00 -0.78
C LEU A 9 14.86 5.62 0.71
N VAL A 10 14.65 6.60 1.58
CA VAL A 10 14.59 6.43 3.02
C VAL A 10 13.13 6.40 3.45
N PHE A 11 12.70 5.29 4.07
CA PHE A 11 11.38 5.20 4.69
C PHE A 11 11.40 5.86 6.07
N ASN A 12 10.45 6.76 6.34
CA ASN A 12 10.33 7.44 7.63
C ASN A 12 8.97 7.19 8.31
N GLY A 13 8.94 7.45 9.62
CA GLY A 13 7.74 7.34 10.47
C GLY A 13 7.01 6.00 10.33
N LYS A 14 5.70 6.05 10.06
CA LYS A 14 4.85 4.85 9.91
C LYS A 14 5.27 3.95 8.75
N SER A 15 5.84 4.51 7.68
CA SER A 15 6.26 3.72 6.51
C SER A 15 7.47 2.84 6.83
N LYS A 16 8.39 3.33 7.69
CA LYS A 16 9.49 2.52 8.23
C LYS A 16 8.97 1.36 9.10
N LEU A 17 8.00 1.64 9.97
CA LEU A 17 7.41 0.60 10.83
C LEU A 17 6.65 -0.48 10.05
N ILE A 18 6.05 -0.13 8.91
CA ILE A 18 5.42 -1.10 7.99
C ILE A 18 6.47 -1.92 7.24
N LEU A 19 7.57 -1.28 6.83
CA LEU A 19 8.70 -1.95 6.19
C LEU A 19 9.30 -3.01 7.13
N GLU A 20 9.60 -2.61 8.38
CA GLU A 20 10.15 -3.45 9.45
C GLU A 20 9.14 -4.45 10.06
N GLU A 21 7.94 -4.58 9.50
CA GLU A 21 6.86 -5.46 9.97
C GLU A 21 6.40 -5.24 11.43
N LYS A 22 6.78 -4.10 12.03
CA LYS A 22 6.34 -3.68 13.37
C LYS A 22 4.87 -3.28 13.41
N ILE A 23 4.31 -2.83 12.28
CA ILE A 23 2.89 -2.48 12.14
C ILE A 23 2.34 -3.10 10.86
N LYS A 24 1.14 -3.69 10.95
CA LYS A 24 0.42 -4.16 9.76
C LYS A 24 -0.26 -2.98 9.05
N PRO A 25 -0.03 -2.78 7.74
CA PRO A 25 -0.79 -1.79 6.98
C PRO A 25 -2.26 -2.19 6.95
N LYS A 26 -3.15 -1.19 7.01
CA LYS A 26 -4.58 -1.45 6.83
C LYS A 26 -4.84 -1.93 5.39
N PRO A 27 -5.88 -2.74 5.15
CA PRO A 27 -6.30 -3.11 3.80
C PRO A 27 -6.49 -1.88 2.92
N ILE A 28 -6.10 -1.98 1.64
CA ILE A 28 -6.15 -0.83 0.73
C ILE A 28 -7.58 -0.34 0.49
N GLU A 29 -8.56 -1.24 0.59
CA GLU A 29 -9.98 -0.91 0.50
C GLU A 29 -10.43 0.13 1.54
N GLU A 30 -9.84 0.14 2.74
CA GLU A 30 -10.16 1.09 3.80
C GLU A 30 -9.83 2.52 3.39
N TRP A 31 -8.86 2.69 2.49
CA TRP A 31 -8.50 3.98 1.91
C TRP A 31 -9.28 4.25 0.61
N LEU A 32 -9.43 3.24 -0.26
CA LEU A 32 -10.10 3.39 -1.55
C LEU A 32 -11.60 3.72 -1.40
N LYS A 33 -12.28 3.18 -0.39
CA LYS A 33 -13.74 3.37 -0.20
C LYS A 33 -14.17 4.83 -0.02
N TYR A 34 -13.28 5.67 0.52
CA TYR A 34 -13.55 7.10 0.75
C TYR A 34 -13.22 7.98 -0.46
N GLN A 35 -12.57 7.43 -1.48
CA GLN A 35 -12.09 8.18 -2.64
C GLN A 35 -13.09 8.05 -3.79
N GLY A 36 -13.72 9.16 -4.20
CA GLY A 36 -14.76 9.15 -5.23
C GLY A 36 -14.33 8.49 -6.56
N ARG A 37 -13.07 8.66 -6.96
CA ARG A 37 -12.49 8.01 -8.16
C ARG A 37 -12.51 6.49 -8.14
N PHE A 38 -12.53 5.86 -6.96
CA PHE A 38 -12.57 4.41 -6.80
C PHE A 38 -13.96 3.88 -6.47
N LYS A 39 -14.99 4.74 -6.44
CA LYS A 39 -16.38 4.34 -6.13
C LYS A 39 -16.90 3.24 -7.06
N HIS A 40 -16.46 3.22 -8.31
CA HIS A 40 -16.81 2.20 -9.30
C HIS A 40 -16.35 0.78 -8.93
N LEU A 41 -15.40 0.63 -8.01
CA LEU A 41 -14.96 -0.67 -7.50
C LEU A 41 -15.91 -1.25 -6.45
N PHE A 42 -16.79 -0.41 -5.87
CA PHE A 42 -17.65 -0.79 -4.76
C PHE A 42 -19.14 -0.84 -5.14
N VAL A 43 -19.56 -0.11 -6.18
CA VAL A 43 -20.97 0.08 -6.54
C VAL A 43 -21.16 -0.11 -8.05
N PRO A 44 -22.26 -0.74 -8.52
CA PRO A 44 -23.39 -1.29 -7.75
C PRO A 44 -23.08 -2.62 -7.05
N LYS A 45 -22.10 -3.38 -7.56
CA LYS A 45 -21.57 -4.59 -6.92
C LYS A 45 -20.08 -4.41 -6.68
N ARG A 46 -19.64 -4.83 -5.51
CA ARG A 46 -18.22 -4.82 -5.13
C ARG A 46 -17.41 -5.73 -6.08
N ASN A 47 -16.37 -5.16 -6.69
CA ASN A 47 -15.47 -5.86 -7.59
C ASN A 47 -14.30 -6.46 -6.80
N GLU A 48 -14.54 -7.61 -6.18
CA GLU A 48 -13.55 -8.31 -5.35
C GLU A 48 -12.27 -8.66 -6.12
N GLU A 49 -12.36 -9.00 -7.40
CA GLU A 49 -11.20 -9.36 -8.21
C GLU A 49 -10.26 -8.18 -8.42
N GLN A 50 -10.80 -7.01 -8.78
CA GLN A 50 -10.03 -5.77 -8.90
C GLN A 50 -9.42 -5.37 -7.56
N LEU A 51 -10.20 -5.37 -6.48
CA LEU A 51 -9.71 -5.02 -5.14
C LEU A 51 -8.58 -5.95 -4.71
N LYS A 52 -8.70 -7.26 -4.98
CA LYS A 52 -7.65 -8.23 -4.70
C LYS A 52 -6.39 -7.97 -5.52
N ARG A 53 -6.52 -7.69 -6.83
CA ARG A 53 -5.37 -7.34 -7.69
C ARG A 53 -4.62 -6.11 -7.18
N ILE A 54 -5.35 -5.09 -6.70
CA ILE A 54 -4.75 -3.87 -6.14
C ILE A 54 -4.02 -4.19 -4.82
N GLN A 55 -4.64 -4.98 -3.94
CA GLN A 55 -4.01 -5.42 -2.69
C GLN A 55 -2.74 -6.25 -2.96
N ASP A 56 -2.81 -7.23 -3.86
CA ASP A 56 -1.69 -8.09 -4.25
C ASP A 56 -0.53 -7.26 -4.82
N HIS A 57 -0.84 -6.25 -5.64
CA HIS A 57 0.18 -5.33 -6.16
C HIS A 57 0.85 -4.54 -5.03
N ASN A 58 0.07 -3.96 -4.12
CA ASN A 58 0.61 -3.24 -2.97
C ASN A 58 1.51 -4.13 -2.10
N ASP A 59 1.07 -5.36 -1.82
CA ASP A 59 1.84 -6.32 -1.03
C ASP A 59 3.13 -6.73 -1.75
N ALA A 60 3.09 -6.88 -3.07
CA ALA A 60 4.27 -7.12 -3.88
C ALA A 60 5.26 -5.94 -3.82
N GLN A 61 4.78 -4.69 -3.85
CA GLN A 61 5.64 -3.52 -3.67
C GLN A 61 6.32 -3.52 -2.29
N TRP A 62 5.57 -3.78 -1.21
CA TRP A 62 6.15 -3.89 0.13
C TRP A 62 7.21 -4.98 0.22
N LYS A 63 6.97 -6.18 -0.35
CA LYS A 63 7.99 -7.24 -0.43
C LYS A 63 9.24 -6.78 -1.18
N ARG A 64 9.05 -6.03 -2.26
CA ARG A 64 10.15 -5.49 -3.08
C ARG A 64 10.97 -4.46 -2.32
N TYR A 65 10.30 -3.58 -1.57
CA TYR A 65 10.95 -2.62 -0.68
C TYR A 65 11.71 -3.31 0.45
N ARG A 66 11.12 -4.33 1.09
CA ARG A 66 11.83 -5.10 2.12
C ARG A 66 13.09 -5.74 1.56
N LYS A 67 13.01 -6.40 0.42
CA LYS A 67 14.20 -7.00 -0.22
C LYS A 67 15.30 -5.99 -0.56
N LYS A 68 14.95 -4.73 -0.81
CA LYS A 68 15.92 -3.70 -1.22
C LYS A 68 16.48 -2.89 -0.05
N TYR A 69 15.73 -2.76 1.05
CA TYR A 69 16.02 -1.82 2.14
C TYR A 69 16.11 -2.47 3.54
N LEU A 70 15.88 -3.78 3.65
CA LEU A 70 16.18 -4.62 4.82
C LEU A 70 17.18 -5.70 4.40
#